data_AF-A0A815P8L0-F1
#
_entry.id   AF-A0A815P8L0-F1
#
_cell.length_a   1.000
_cell.length_b   1.000
_cell.length_c   1.000
_cell.angle_alpha   90.00
_cell.angle_beta   90.00
_cell.angle_gamma   90.00
#
_symmetry.space_group_name_H-M   'P 1'
#
loop_
_entity.id
_entity.type
_entity.pdbx_description
1 polymer ?
#
loop_
_entity_poly.entity_id
_entity_poly.type
_entity_poly.pdbx_seq_one_letter_code
_entity_poly.pdbx_strand_id
1 'polypeptide(L)'
;MHCSISISYFLISTVIYFKNIDYNIRGTTVNGWESIYDLFRQTFVQEKDLSASIAVYHQGKLVVDLWGGWFDQARTKPYDNDTL
;
A
#
# COMPACT_ATOMS: atom_id res chain seq x y z
N MET A 1 -18.34 -42.61 3.82
CA MET A 1 -17.40 -41.76 3.06
C MET A 1 -17.93 -40.33 3.12
N HIS A 2 -17.54 -39.58 4.17
CA HIS A 2 -18.05 -38.23 4.43
C HIS A 2 -17.22 -37.20 3.66
N CYS A 3 -17.74 -36.78 2.51
CA CYS A 3 -17.28 -35.63 1.76
C CYS A 3 -18.11 -34.42 2.21
N SER A 4 -17.62 -33.61 3.16
CA SER A 4 -18.26 -32.34 3.58
C SER A 4 -17.36 -31.49 4.50
N ILE A 5 -16.11 -31.18 4.12
CA ILE A 5 -15.26 -30.24 4.92
C ILE A 5 -14.81 -28.99 4.11
N SER A 6 -15.12 -28.89 2.81
CA SER A 6 -14.40 -27.90 1.98
C SER A 6 -15.04 -26.52 1.78
N ILE A 7 -16.23 -26.24 2.31
CA ILE A 7 -16.92 -24.94 2.02
C ILE A 7 -16.76 -23.92 3.17
N SER A 8 -16.42 -24.35 4.38
CA SER A 8 -16.37 -23.45 5.54
C SER A 8 -15.08 -22.60 5.59
N TYR A 9 -13.94 -23.16 5.18
CA TYR A 9 -12.65 -22.43 5.20
C TYR A 9 -12.51 -21.36 4.11
N PHE A 10 -13.25 -21.47 3.00
CA PHE A 10 -13.16 -20.54 1.88
C PHE A 10 -13.88 -19.20 2.18
N LEU A 11 -15.03 -19.26 2.87
CA LEU A 11 -15.79 -18.07 3.25
C LEU A 11 -15.14 -17.29 4.41
N ILE A 12 -14.47 -17.96 5.35
CA ILE A 12 -13.83 -17.29 6.49
C ILE A 12 -12.61 -16.46 6.06
N SER A 13 -11.90 -16.87 5.00
CA SER A 13 -10.83 -16.03 4.41
C SER A 13 -11.35 -14.85 3.59
N THR A 14 -12.60 -14.90 3.13
CA THR A 14 -13.25 -13.86 2.32
C THR A 14 -13.91 -12.78 3.18
N VAL A 15 -14.16 -13.05 4.47
CA VAL A 15 -14.26 -12.00 5.50
C VAL A 15 -12.84 -11.48 5.74
N ILE A 16 -12.36 -10.76 4.73
CA ILE A 16 -11.07 -10.12 4.63
C ILE A 16 -10.76 -9.47 5.98
N TYR A 17 -9.58 -9.84 6.49
CA TYR A 17 -8.80 -9.07 7.44
C TYR A 17 -8.68 -7.63 6.90
N PHE A 18 -9.74 -6.82 7.03
CA PHE A 18 -9.73 -5.42 6.63
C PHE A 18 -8.99 -4.69 7.75
N LYS A 19 -7.68 -4.94 7.78
CA LYS A 19 -6.76 -4.18 8.59
C LYS A 19 -6.81 -2.80 7.97
N ASN A 20 -7.64 -1.94 8.57
CA ASN A 20 -7.86 -0.56 8.17
C ASN A 20 -6.60 0.23 8.57
N ILE A 21 -5.48 -0.15 7.97
CA ILE A 21 -4.18 0.45 8.20
C ILE A 21 -4.17 1.68 7.34
N ASP A 22 -4.14 2.84 7.99
CA ASP A 22 -3.71 4.04 7.31
C ASP A 22 -2.24 3.85 6.94
N TYR A 23 -1.97 3.71 5.65
CA TYR A 23 -0.62 3.57 5.11
C TYR A 23 0.11 4.92 5.06
N ASN A 24 -0.48 6.01 5.59
CA ASN A 24 0.12 7.35 5.65
C ASN A 24 0.70 7.78 4.29
N ILE A 25 0.02 7.44 3.20
CA ILE A 25 0.49 7.79 1.86
C ILE A 25 0.34 9.31 1.71
N ARG A 26 1.45 9.98 1.43
CA ARG A 26 1.57 11.41 1.24
C ARG A 26 2.29 11.70 -0.07
N GLY A 27 2.21 12.95 -0.50
CA GLY A 27 2.89 13.44 -1.68
C GLY A 27 1.93 14.01 -2.72
N THR A 28 2.40 14.09 -3.97
CA THR A 28 1.70 14.76 -5.07
C THR A 28 1.72 13.94 -6.35
N THR A 29 0.64 14.04 -7.11
CA THR A 29 0.51 13.52 -8.48
C THR A 29 -0.03 14.61 -9.36
N VAL A 30 0.55 14.78 -10.54
CA VAL A 30 0.00 15.65 -11.60
C VAL A 30 -1.21 14.95 -12.25
N ASN A 31 -2.18 15.74 -12.73
CA ASN A 31 -3.35 15.22 -13.42
C ASN A 31 -2.98 14.27 -14.57
N GLY A 32 -3.65 13.12 -14.66
CA GLY A 32 -3.37 12.05 -15.63
C GLY A 32 -2.39 10.98 -15.14
N TRP A 33 -1.79 11.15 -13.95
CA TRP A 33 -0.86 10.18 -13.33
C TRP A 33 -1.41 9.56 -12.04
N GLU A 34 -2.70 9.76 -11.74
CA GLU A 34 -3.35 9.32 -10.51
C GLU A 34 -3.36 7.79 -10.38
N SER A 35 -3.34 7.06 -11.50
CA SER A 35 -3.27 5.60 -11.50
C SER A 35 -2.02 5.05 -10.78
N ILE A 36 -0.94 5.83 -10.73
CA ILE A 36 0.28 5.46 -9.98
C ILE A 36 0.00 5.46 -8.47
N TYR A 37 -0.85 6.36 -7.97
CA TYR A 37 -1.24 6.36 -6.57
C TYR A 37 -1.96 5.07 -6.19
N ASP A 38 -2.89 4.60 -7.03
CA ASP A 38 -3.62 3.36 -6.78
C ASP A 38 -2.71 2.13 -6.82
N LEU A 39 -1.79 2.07 -7.77
CA LEU A 39 -0.79 1.00 -7.85
C LEU A 39 0.15 1.01 -6.64
N PHE A 40 0.59 2.19 -6.23
CA PHE A 40 1.41 2.36 -5.04
C PHE A 40 0.66 1.93 -3.78
N ARG A 41 -0.62 2.29 -3.64
CA ARG A 41 -1.46 1.81 -2.53
C ARG A 41 -1.59 0.28 -2.50
N GLN A 42 -1.68 -0.35 -3.67
CA GLN A 42 -1.82 -1.81 -3.77
C GLN A 42 -0.59 -2.57 -3.25
N THR A 43 0.63 -2.01 -3.34
CA THR A 43 1.82 -2.68 -2.82
C THR A 43 1.73 -2.88 -1.29
N PHE A 44 1.21 -1.87 -0.58
CA PHE A 44 1.00 -1.94 0.86
C PHE A 44 -0.18 -2.82 1.29
N VAL A 45 -1.27 -2.82 0.51
CA VAL A 45 -2.43 -3.70 0.76
C VAL A 45 -2.03 -5.18 0.64
N GLN A 46 -1.10 -5.49 -0.25
CA GLN A 46 -0.55 -6.84 -0.40
C GLN A 46 0.52 -7.17 0.67
N GLU A 47 0.72 -6.30 1.67
CA GLU A 47 1.77 -6.38 2.71
C GLU A 47 3.17 -6.68 2.17
N LYS A 48 3.46 -6.26 0.92
CA LYS A 48 4.78 -6.48 0.29
C LYS A 48 5.85 -5.58 0.90
N ASP A 49 5.46 -4.35 1.23
CA ASP A 49 6.38 -3.32 1.73
C ASP A 49 5.87 -2.72 3.05
N LEU A 50 6.79 -2.51 4.00
CA LEU A 50 6.52 -1.79 5.26
C LEU A 50 6.48 -0.26 5.03
N SER A 51 7.38 0.22 4.18
CA SER A 51 7.54 1.60 3.74
C SER A 51 8.01 1.61 2.30
N ALA A 52 7.55 2.56 1.53
CA ALA A 52 8.04 2.78 0.17
C ALA A 52 7.96 4.27 -0.19
N SER A 53 8.73 4.66 -1.20
CA SER A 53 8.63 5.95 -1.86
C SER A 53 8.87 5.78 -3.35
N ILE A 54 8.17 6.58 -4.16
CA ILE A 54 8.31 6.59 -5.60
C ILE A 54 8.31 8.02 -6.13
N ALA A 55 9.31 8.33 -6.95
CA ALA A 55 9.39 9.57 -7.70
C ALA A 55 9.45 9.23 -9.19
N VAL A 56 8.54 9.81 -9.98
CA VAL A 56 8.47 9.61 -11.44
C VAL A 56 8.71 10.94 -12.13
N TYR A 57 9.69 10.94 -13.03
CA TYR A 57 9.99 12.06 -13.90
C TYR A 57 9.54 11.74 -15.32
N HIS A 58 8.71 12.60 -15.90
CA HIS A 58 8.32 12.54 -17.31
C HIS A 58 8.76 13.83 -18.00
N GLN A 59 9.58 13.69 -19.04
CA GLN A 59 10.17 14.82 -19.79
C GLN A 59 10.90 15.84 -18.89
N GLY A 60 11.66 15.33 -17.91
CA GLY A 60 12.42 16.16 -16.97
C GLY A 60 11.58 16.88 -15.92
N LYS A 61 10.25 16.65 -15.87
CA LYS A 61 9.36 17.19 -14.85
C LYS A 61 8.95 16.10 -13.88
N LEU A 62 9.00 16.42 -12.59
CA LEU A 62 8.44 15.55 -11.55
C LEU A 62 6.92 15.52 -11.72
N VAL A 63 6.39 14.34 -12.04
CA VAL A 63 4.95 14.13 -12.27
C VAL A 63 4.28 13.34 -11.15
N VAL A 64 5.06 12.53 -10.43
CA VAL A 64 4.62 11.81 -9.24
C VAL A 64 5.74 11.86 -8.21
N ASP A 65 5.40 12.18 -6.98
CA ASP A 65 6.26 12.08 -5.81
C ASP A 65 5.41 11.61 -4.64
N LEU A 66 5.52 10.34 -4.29
CA LEU A 66 4.71 9.69 -3.27
C LEU A 66 5.60 8.96 -2.28
N TRP A 67 5.24 9.02 -1.01
CA TRP A 67 5.86 8.24 0.06
C TRP A 67 4.79 7.76 1.01
N GLY A 68 5.07 6.65 1.70
CA GLY A 68 4.12 6.10 2.65
C GLY A 68 4.65 4.88 3.37
N GLY A 69 3.88 4.46 4.36
CA GLY A 69 4.18 3.35 5.25
C GLY A 69 4.79 3.83 6.57
N TRP A 70 5.58 2.95 7.17
CA TRP A 70 6.08 3.10 8.53
C TRP A 70 7.59 2.92 8.59
N PHE A 71 8.26 3.72 9.41
CA PHE A 71 9.70 3.61 9.61
C PHE A 71 10.10 2.32 10.32
N ASP A 72 9.25 1.84 11.23
CA ASP A 72 9.51 0.70 12.09
C ASP A 72 8.44 -0.39 11.95
N GLN A 73 8.83 -1.64 12.21
CA GLN A 73 7.91 -2.79 12.15
C GLN A 73 6.77 -2.69 13.16
N ALA A 74 7.00 -2.01 14.29
CA ALA A 74 5.97 -1.74 15.29
C ALA A 74 5.00 -0.62 14.87
N ARG A 75 5.23 0.03 13.71
CA ARG A 75 4.39 1.08 13.12
C ARG A 75 4.13 2.22 14.10
N THR A 76 5.19 2.66 14.77
CA THR A 76 5.14 3.73 15.75
C THR A 76 5.46 5.08 15.14
N LYS A 77 6.25 5.12 14.05
CA LYS A 77 6.61 6.34 13.34
C LYS A 77 6.28 6.24 11.85
N PRO A 78 5.47 7.16 11.29
CA PRO A 78 5.20 7.18 9.85
C PRO A 78 6.49 7.45 9.07
N TYR A 79 6.60 6.86 7.89
CA TYR A 79 7.69 7.14 6.97
C TYR A 79 7.47 8.53 6.36
N ASP A 80 8.45 9.42 6.49
CA ASP A 80 8.39 10.78 5.97
C ASP A 80 9.54 11.07 5.00
N ASN A 81 9.39 12.09 4.16
CA ASN A 81 10.36 12.43 3.11
C ASN A 81 11.73 12.90 3.66
N ASP A 82 11.80 13.23 4.96
CA ASP A 82 13.04 13.58 5.67
C ASP A 82 13.75 12.37 6.31
N THR A 83 13.33 11.14 5.98
CA THR A 83 13.91 9.94 6.58
C THR A 83 15.14 9.48 5.78
N LEU A 84 16.34 9.89 6.22
CA LEU A 84 17.65 9.36 5.80
C LEU A 84 18.12 8.25 6.75
#